data_AF-A0A838FQ03-F1
#
_entry.id   AF-A0A838FQ03-F1
#
_cell.length_a   1.000
_cell.length_b   1.000
_cell.length_c   1.000
_cell.angle_alpha   90.00
_cell.angle_beta   90.00
_cell.angle_gamma   90.00
#
_symmetry.space_group_name_H-M   'P 1'
#
loop_
_entity.id
_entity.type
_entity.pdbx_description
1 polymer ?
#
loop_
_entity_poly.entity_id
_entity_poly.type
_entity_poly.pdbx_seq_one_letter_code
_entity_poly.pdbx_strand_id
1 'polypeptide(L)'
;MNSNNGIPTNNAAVAALPKHLLQFAVDQRYDEYTPVDHAVWRFIMRQNIFFLKEYAHKVYFQGLLETGISCERIPRIQEMNDILGKIGWGAVAVDGFIPPAAFMEFQAYKVLVIACDMRQIHHIEYTPAPDIVHEAAGHAPIIVDQEYSNYLQRFGEVGARAMQSRKDFELYEAIRRLSILKELPNSDPEEVAAATREVEERQQNLGEPSEMALLSRLHWWTVEYGLIGTLEQPKIYGAGLLSSIGESVSCLEPHVKKLAYSVEAAQTAFDITTKQPQLFVCRDFLHLTDVLEEFASRMAFTVGGLEGINKAIDSTKTATCQYSSGLQVSGTFTEVLTGANNEPIYLRTTGSSALAFTDGQLEGHGRDYHAEGFGSPIGRWRNTSAAPESLSDDQLHSIGIAQGSRATINFESGVVVTGRVEKILRRDGRLLLLSFSNCSAKLGDRVLFDPAWGTFDMAVGERINSVFNGAAHKDAFDDVALVPKDRTIKVPSDAKRRKLENLYQQVRDIRERKVGYERLGEIWETQQAEHPDDWLLSMAIFEILDDAGAQNELKQKIVTFLNQKKLVDKDKATLIEWGFRLVTYHKTGLQIATS
;
A
#
# COMPACT_ATOMS: atom_id res chain seq x y z
N MET A 1 -28.99 2.25 16.12
CA MET A 1 -28.32 3.22 15.23
C MET A 1 -26.83 3.05 15.48
N ASN A 2 -26.17 2.21 14.65
CA ASN A 2 -24.80 1.77 14.90
C ASN A 2 -23.83 2.91 14.61
N SER A 3 -23.16 3.38 15.66
CA SER A 3 -22.02 4.29 15.58
C SER A 3 -20.82 3.54 14.99
N ASN A 4 -20.74 3.44 13.65
CA ASN A 4 -19.48 3.14 12.99
C ASN A 4 -18.55 4.33 13.22
N ASN A 5 -17.45 4.10 13.93
CA ASN A 5 -16.32 4.97 14.32
C ASN A 5 -15.82 6.04 13.30
N GLY A 6 -16.68 6.87 12.71
CA GLY A 6 -16.31 7.90 11.72
C GLY A 6 -15.87 7.35 10.35
N ILE A 7 -15.91 6.04 10.13
CA ILE A 7 -15.50 5.41 8.86
C ILE A 7 -16.66 5.48 7.84
N PRO A 8 -16.44 6.03 6.62
CA PRO A 8 -17.44 6.11 5.55
C PRO A 8 -17.90 4.75 4.99
N THR A 9 -18.78 4.03 5.67
CA THR A 9 -19.27 2.73 5.18
C THR A 9 -20.40 2.81 4.15
N ASN A 10 -20.73 4.01 3.68
CA ASN A 10 -21.73 4.22 2.62
C ASN A 10 -21.18 4.00 1.20
N ASN A 11 -19.86 3.90 1.04
CA ASN A 11 -19.20 3.55 -0.21
C ASN A 11 -19.12 2.02 -0.38
N ALA A 12 -19.45 1.52 -1.57
CA ALA A 12 -19.54 0.08 -1.83
C ALA A 12 -18.18 -0.65 -1.74
N ALA A 13 -17.09 -0.02 -2.20
CA ALA A 13 -15.75 -0.60 -2.11
C ALA A 13 -15.29 -0.68 -0.64
N VAL A 14 -15.50 0.40 0.13
CA VAL A 14 -15.19 0.42 1.57
C VAL A 14 -16.04 -0.60 2.34
N ALA A 15 -17.32 -0.74 2.00
CA ALA A 15 -18.22 -1.71 2.63
C ALA A 15 -17.87 -3.18 2.32
N ALA A 16 -17.18 -3.42 1.20
CA ALA A 16 -16.72 -4.75 0.79
C ALA A 16 -15.39 -5.16 1.46
N LEU A 17 -14.73 -4.25 2.19
CA LEU A 17 -13.47 -4.56 2.85
C LEU A 17 -13.63 -5.65 3.91
N PRO A 18 -12.74 -6.65 3.94
CA PRO A 18 -12.72 -7.67 4.97
C PRO A 18 -12.33 -7.10 6.33
N LYS A 19 -12.67 -7.82 7.41
CA LYS A 19 -12.53 -7.32 8.79
C LYS A 19 -11.08 -7.03 9.17
N HIS A 20 -10.15 -7.87 8.70
CA HIS A 20 -8.72 -7.69 8.95
C HIS A 20 -8.12 -6.45 8.25
N LEU A 21 -8.79 -5.83 7.29
CA LEU A 21 -8.36 -4.54 6.74
C LEU A 21 -9.03 -3.36 7.47
N LEU A 22 -10.31 -3.49 7.79
CA LEU A 22 -11.07 -2.45 8.49
C LEU A 22 -10.46 -2.06 9.85
N GLN A 23 -9.67 -2.92 10.47
CA GLN A 23 -8.94 -2.60 11.71
C GLN A 23 -7.91 -1.47 11.56
N PHE A 24 -7.39 -1.22 10.35
CA PHE A 24 -6.45 -0.12 10.08
C PHE A 24 -7.15 1.20 9.77
N ALA A 25 -8.44 1.16 9.43
CA ALA A 25 -9.20 2.35 9.10
C ALA A 25 -9.56 3.13 10.37
N VAL A 26 -9.38 4.46 10.33
CA VAL A 26 -9.69 5.39 11.42
C VAL A 26 -10.63 6.50 10.95
N ASP A 27 -11.18 7.26 11.90
CA ASP A 27 -11.86 8.52 11.62
C ASP A 27 -10.83 9.59 11.18
N GLN A 28 -11.12 10.31 10.10
CA GLN A 28 -10.29 11.42 9.62
C GLN A 28 -10.14 12.54 10.65
N ARG A 29 -11.14 12.73 11.53
CA ARG A 29 -11.18 13.85 12.49
C ARG A 29 -10.98 15.20 11.82
N TYR A 30 -11.75 15.46 10.75
CA TYR A 30 -11.58 16.62 9.90
C TYR A 30 -11.58 17.96 10.66
N ASP A 31 -12.32 18.07 11.75
CA ASP A 31 -12.42 19.29 12.53
C ASP A 31 -11.13 19.61 13.33
N GLU A 32 -10.13 18.71 13.33
CA GLU A 32 -8.78 18.98 13.83
C GLU A 32 -7.90 19.75 12.84
N TYR A 33 -8.28 19.86 11.56
CA TYR A 33 -7.52 20.68 10.61
C TYR A 33 -7.69 22.16 10.92
N THR A 34 -6.58 22.83 11.14
CA THR A 34 -6.55 24.25 11.48
C THR A 34 -6.69 25.12 10.23
N PRO A 35 -7.05 26.41 10.37
CA PRO A 35 -7.03 27.36 9.27
C PRO A 35 -5.64 27.49 8.62
N VAL A 36 -4.57 27.26 9.37
CA VAL A 36 -3.19 27.22 8.86
C VAL A 36 -2.99 26.00 7.96
N ASP A 37 -3.44 24.81 8.37
CA ASP A 37 -3.33 23.58 7.56
C ASP A 37 -4.04 23.75 6.20
N HIS A 38 -5.24 24.35 6.22
CA HIS A 38 -5.96 24.68 5.00
C HIS A 38 -5.22 25.69 4.11
N ALA A 39 -4.50 26.65 4.70
CA ALA A 39 -3.70 27.61 3.94
C ALA A 39 -2.44 26.98 3.33
N VAL A 40 -1.78 26.07 4.06
CA VAL A 40 -0.66 25.28 3.55
C VAL A 40 -1.11 24.41 2.38
N TRP A 41 -2.22 23.68 2.53
CA TRP A 41 -2.86 22.91 1.47
C TRP A 41 -3.11 23.78 0.24
N ARG A 42 -3.77 24.93 0.43
CA ARG A 42 -4.12 25.84 -0.67
C ARG A 42 -2.88 26.30 -1.42
N PHE A 43 -1.84 26.69 -0.68
CA PHE A 43 -0.60 27.14 -1.28
C PHE A 43 0.02 26.04 -2.15
N ILE A 44 0.19 24.83 -1.61
CA ILE A 44 0.77 23.70 -2.36
C ILE A 44 -0.07 23.38 -3.60
N MET A 45 -1.39 23.21 -3.43
CA MET A 45 -2.27 22.82 -4.54
C MET A 45 -2.28 23.84 -5.67
N ARG A 46 -2.24 25.14 -5.37
CA ARG A 46 -2.22 26.18 -6.41
C ARG A 46 -0.91 26.18 -7.19
N GLN A 47 0.22 25.95 -6.51
CA GLN A 47 1.52 25.80 -7.18
C GLN A 47 1.59 24.52 -8.03
N ASN A 48 1.15 23.39 -7.48
CA ASN A 48 1.07 22.11 -8.19
C ASN A 48 0.23 22.26 -9.46
N ILE A 49 -0.99 22.79 -9.34
CA ILE A 49 -1.90 23.00 -10.48
C ILE A 49 -1.26 23.90 -11.55
N PHE A 50 -0.58 24.96 -11.13
CA PHE A 50 0.07 25.87 -12.06
C PHE A 50 1.14 25.17 -12.92
N PHE A 51 2.06 24.45 -12.29
CA PHE A 51 3.14 23.76 -13.00
C PHE A 51 2.62 22.54 -13.76
N LEU A 52 1.87 21.67 -13.08
CA LEU A 52 1.45 20.39 -13.63
C LEU A 52 0.51 20.53 -14.82
N LYS A 53 -0.11 21.71 -15.04
CA LYS A 53 -1.03 21.96 -16.16
C LYS A 53 -0.41 21.64 -17.51
N GLU A 54 0.90 21.87 -17.61
CA GLU A 54 1.66 21.60 -18.82
C GLU A 54 2.39 20.25 -18.77
N TYR A 55 2.84 19.82 -17.58
CA TYR A 55 3.80 18.72 -17.44
C TYR A 55 3.20 17.39 -16.95
N ALA A 56 2.05 17.39 -16.29
CA ALA A 56 1.37 16.17 -15.89
C ALA A 56 0.64 15.50 -17.05
N HIS A 57 0.34 14.22 -16.88
CA HIS A 57 -0.55 13.49 -17.76
C HIS A 57 -1.90 14.20 -17.82
N LYS A 58 -2.51 14.24 -19.02
CA LYS A 58 -3.74 15.01 -19.32
C LYS A 58 -4.91 14.72 -18.36
N VAL A 59 -4.95 13.53 -17.76
CA VAL A 59 -6.00 13.09 -16.84
C VAL A 59 -5.94 13.83 -15.50
N TYR A 60 -4.74 14.24 -15.05
CA TYR A 60 -4.52 14.74 -13.68
C TYR A 60 -5.49 15.86 -13.26
N PHE A 61 -5.68 16.88 -14.09
CA PHE A 61 -6.54 18.03 -13.76
C PHE A 61 -8.01 17.67 -13.63
N GLN A 62 -8.49 16.90 -14.59
CA GLN A 62 -9.87 16.42 -14.57
C GLN A 62 -10.07 15.47 -13.39
N GLY A 63 -9.07 14.63 -13.12
CA GLY A 63 -9.01 13.71 -12.00
C GLY A 63 -9.11 14.36 -10.64
N LEU A 64 -8.46 15.51 -10.42
CA LEU A 64 -8.62 16.27 -9.17
C LEU A 64 -10.10 16.59 -8.91
N LEU A 65 -10.82 17.07 -9.93
CA LEU A 65 -12.24 17.39 -9.82
C LEU A 65 -13.09 16.12 -9.64
N GLU A 66 -12.79 15.08 -10.41
CA GLU A 66 -13.48 13.79 -10.42
C GLU A 66 -13.12 12.88 -9.24
N THR A 67 -12.30 13.36 -8.29
CA THR A 67 -12.03 12.68 -7.02
C THR A 67 -12.37 13.55 -5.79
N GLY A 68 -13.01 14.70 -6.01
CA GLY A 68 -13.45 15.58 -4.92
C GLY A 68 -12.36 16.45 -4.32
N ILE A 69 -11.26 16.65 -5.06
CA ILE A 69 -10.11 17.40 -4.58
C ILE A 69 -10.21 18.85 -5.02
N SER A 70 -10.28 19.75 -4.02
CA SER A 70 -10.28 21.19 -4.22
C SER A 70 -8.91 21.78 -3.91
N CYS A 71 -8.54 22.84 -4.64
CA CYS A 71 -7.36 23.63 -4.29
C CYS A 71 -7.57 24.56 -3.09
N GLU A 72 -8.79 24.75 -2.59
CA GLU A 72 -9.06 25.77 -1.56
C GLU A 72 -9.13 25.22 -0.13
N ARG A 73 -9.35 23.91 0.03
CA ARG A 73 -9.41 23.21 1.31
C ARG A 73 -9.00 21.75 1.20
N ILE A 74 -8.41 21.23 2.27
CA ILE A 74 -8.19 19.79 2.50
C ILE A 74 -9.51 19.02 2.28
N PRO A 75 -9.50 17.91 1.52
CA PRO A 75 -10.70 17.15 1.20
C PRO A 75 -11.23 16.38 2.42
N ARG A 76 -12.57 16.26 2.51
CA ARG A 76 -13.21 15.32 3.44
C ARG A 76 -13.25 13.94 2.78
N ILE A 77 -12.78 12.90 3.48
CA ILE A 77 -12.77 11.53 2.93
C ILE A 77 -14.19 11.08 2.55
N GLN A 78 -15.21 11.51 3.29
CA GLN A 78 -16.60 11.25 2.92
C GLN A 78 -16.98 11.85 1.57
N GLU A 79 -16.61 13.12 1.32
CA GLU A 79 -16.89 13.79 0.04
C GLU A 79 -16.12 13.11 -1.11
N MET A 80 -14.88 12.68 -0.87
CA MET A 80 -14.11 11.88 -1.82
C MET A 80 -14.83 10.56 -2.13
N ASN A 81 -15.30 9.84 -1.11
CA ASN A 81 -15.99 8.56 -1.26
C ASN A 81 -17.31 8.65 -2.03
N ASP A 82 -18.04 9.75 -1.88
CA ASP A 82 -19.28 10.00 -2.63
C ASP A 82 -19.01 10.15 -4.14
N ILE A 83 -17.80 10.57 -4.51
CA ILE A 83 -17.37 10.75 -5.90
C ILE A 83 -16.66 9.50 -6.42
N LEU A 84 -15.66 8.99 -5.69
CA LEU A 84 -14.92 7.76 -6.03
C LEU A 84 -15.86 6.55 -6.18
N GLY A 85 -16.95 6.51 -5.41
CA GLY A 85 -17.96 5.46 -5.54
C GLY A 85 -18.59 5.36 -6.93
N LYS A 86 -18.57 6.46 -7.72
CA LYS A 86 -19.09 6.49 -9.10
C LYS A 86 -18.18 5.75 -10.09
N ILE A 87 -16.90 5.61 -9.77
CA ILE A 87 -15.91 4.87 -10.56
C ILE A 87 -15.53 3.54 -9.91
N GLY A 88 -16.27 3.12 -8.88
CA GLY A 88 -16.06 1.85 -8.18
C GLY A 88 -14.87 1.83 -7.22
N TRP A 89 -14.36 3.01 -6.84
CA TRP A 89 -13.29 3.15 -5.84
C TRP A 89 -13.83 3.71 -4.52
N GLY A 90 -13.03 3.57 -3.47
CA GLY A 90 -13.24 4.21 -2.18
C GLY A 90 -11.93 4.69 -1.58
N ALA A 91 -12.02 5.32 -0.41
CA ALA A 91 -10.88 5.75 0.38
C ALA A 91 -11.16 5.56 1.87
N VAL A 92 -10.15 5.17 2.62
CA VAL A 92 -10.17 5.09 4.08
C VAL A 92 -9.06 5.97 4.65
N ALA A 93 -9.38 6.63 5.76
CA ALA A 93 -8.40 7.31 6.57
C ALA A 93 -7.61 6.28 7.39
N VAL A 94 -6.30 6.45 7.51
CA VAL A 94 -5.43 5.60 8.33
C VAL A 94 -4.51 6.43 9.21
N ASP A 95 -4.05 5.83 10.31
CA ASP A 95 -3.14 6.45 11.26
C ASP A 95 -1.82 5.66 11.28
N GLY A 96 -0.71 6.35 11.01
CA GLY A 96 0.62 5.76 11.02
C GLY A 96 0.90 4.70 9.95
N PHE A 97 1.81 3.78 10.27
CA PHE A 97 2.32 2.75 9.36
C PHE A 97 1.41 1.52 9.28
N ILE A 98 1.06 1.14 8.05
CA ILE A 98 0.34 -0.11 7.73
C ILE A 98 1.33 -1.14 7.17
N PRO A 99 1.18 -2.43 7.50
CA PRO A 99 1.97 -3.48 6.86
C PRO A 99 1.88 -3.40 5.33
N PRO A 100 3.00 -3.50 4.58
CA PRO A 100 2.98 -3.39 3.11
C PRO A 100 1.98 -4.33 2.42
N ALA A 101 1.82 -5.56 2.92
CA ALA A 101 0.85 -6.51 2.38
C ALA A 101 -0.61 -6.02 2.55
N ALA A 102 -0.94 -5.40 3.68
CA ALA A 102 -2.27 -4.83 3.91
C ALA A 102 -2.50 -3.58 3.04
N PHE A 103 -1.49 -2.72 2.88
CA PHE A 103 -1.56 -1.58 1.96
C PHE A 103 -1.86 -2.02 0.52
N MET A 104 -1.16 -3.04 0.01
CA MET A 104 -1.43 -3.62 -1.32
C MET A 104 -2.82 -4.23 -1.40
N GLU A 105 -3.27 -4.91 -0.35
CA GLU A 105 -4.59 -5.53 -0.32
C GLU A 105 -5.74 -4.50 -0.37
N PHE A 106 -5.62 -3.34 0.28
CA PHE A 106 -6.59 -2.25 0.11
C PHE A 106 -6.79 -1.87 -1.36
N GLN A 107 -5.70 -1.80 -2.14
CA GLN A 107 -5.77 -1.50 -3.57
C GLN A 107 -6.46 -2.61 -4.37
N ALA A 108 -6.29 -3.88 -3.99
CA ALA A 108 -7.01 -5.01 -4.61
C ALA A 108 -8.54 -4.87 -4.48
N TYR A 109 -8.99 -4.26 -3.37
CA TYR A 109 -10.40 -3.92 -3.10
C TYR A 109 -10.82 -2.55 -3.66
N LYS A 110 -9.98 -1.89 -4.47
CA LYS A 110 -10.21 -0.54 -5.00
C LYS A 110 -10.42 0.50 -3.90
N VAL A 111 -9.67 0.40 -2.81
CA VAL A 111 -9.70 1.37 -1.71
C VAL A 111 -8.34 2.02 -1.55
N LEU A 112 -8.33 3.36 -1.60
CA LEU A 112 -7.16 4.15 -1.25
C LEU A 112 -6.99 4.25 0.26
N VAL A 113 -5.73 4.19 0.68
CA VAL A 113 -5.30 4.42 2.05
C VAL A 113 -4.80 5.86 2.13
N ILE A 114 -5.45 6.69 2.94
CA ILE A 114 -5.12 8.12 3.04
C ILE A 114 -4.62 8.45 4.46
N ALA A 115 -3.34 8.79 4.55
CA ALA A 115 -2.76 9.41 5.73
C ALA A 115 -3.44 10.75 6.01
N CYS A 116 -3.93 10.94 7.24
CA CYS A 116 -4.72 12.12 7.60
C CYS A 116 -3.89 13.32 8.04
N ASP A 117 -2.58 13.16 8.24
CA ASP A 117 -1.76 14.26 8.69
C ASP A 117 -1.49 15.26 7.56
N MET A 118 -1.32 16.52 7.95
CA MET A 118 -0.95 17.60 7.04
C MET A 118 0.46 18.05 7.38
N ARG A 119 1.34 18.14 6.38
CA ARG A 119 2.69 18.68 6.58
C ARG A 119 2.65 20.11 7.10
N GLN A 120 3.66 20.46 7.89
CA GLN A 120 3.76 21.77 8.53
C GLN A 120 4.32 22.84 7.57
N ILE A 121 4.05 24.12 7.87
CA ILE A 121 4.52 25.28 7.09
C ILE A 121 6.04 25.31 6.84
N HIS A 122 6.83 24.70 7.71
CA HIS A 122 8.30 24.64 7.59
C HIS A 122 8.79 23.44 6.74
N HIS A 123 7.90 22.54 6.33
CA HIS A 123 8.19 21.36 5.50
C HIS A 123 7.33 21.34 4.23
N ILE A 124 7.02 22.52 3.66
CA ILE A 124 6.12 22.62 2.49
C ILE A 124 6.71 21.92 1.25
N GLU A 125 8.01 22.11 0.98
CA GLU A 125 8.66 21.58 -0.22
C GLU A 125 8.72 20.05 -0.23
N TYR A 126 8.90 19.44 0.94
CA TYR A 126 9.06 17.99 1.08
C TYR A 126 8.77 17.54 2.51
N THR A 127 8.10 16.39 2.64
CA THR A 127 7.96 15.64 3.88
C THR A 127 8.41 14.20 3.63
N PRO A 128 9.23 13.60 4.50
CA PRO A 128 9.65 12.20 4.35
C PRO A 128 8.54 11.19 4.65
N ALA A 129 7.49 11.60 5.37
CA ALA A 129 6.32 10.78 5.65
C ALA A 129 5.15 11.18 4.72
N PRO A 130 4.40 10.22 4.16
CA PRO A 130 3.20 10.50 3.38
C PRO A 130 2.17 11.27 4.21
N ASP A 131 1.65 12.35 3.63
CA ASP A 131 0.62 13.20 4.22
C ASP A 131 -0.60 13.28 3.29
N ILE A 132 -1.67 13.96 3.73
CA ILE A 132 -2.90 14.03 2.94
C ILE A 132 -2.69 14.67 1.56
N VAL A 133 -1.69 15.54 1.38
CA VAL A 133 -1.36 16.09 0.06
C VAL A 133 -0.82 14.99 -0.85
N HIS A 134 0.12 14.18 -0.36
CA HIS A 134 0.67 13.06 -1.12
C HIS A 134 -0.41 12.08 -1.54
N GLU A 135 -1.22 11.64 -0.58
CA GLU A 135 -2.21 10.60 -0.82
C GLU A 135 -3.40 11.09 -1.65
N ALA A 136 -3.99 12.22 -1.27
CA ALA A 136 -5.15 12.72 -1.98
C ALA A 136 -4.72 13.34 -3.32
N ALA A 137 -3.81 14.32 -3.34
CA ALA A 137 -3.51 15.07 -4.57
C ALA A 137 -2.47 14.41 -5.48
N GLY A 138 -1.71 13.43 -4.99
CA GLY A 138 -0.78 12.63 -5.79
C GLY A 138 -1.47 11.43 -6.44
N HIS A 139 -1.99 10.50 -5.63
CA HIS A 139 -2.51 9.21 -6.09
C HIS A 139 -3.91 9.28 -6.71
N ALA A 140 -4.86 9.90 -6.01
CA ALA A 140 -6.27 9.83 -6.40
C ALA A 140 -6.59 10.34 -7.82
N PRO A 141 -6.01 11.45 -8.32
CA PRO A 141 -6.42 12.03 -9.59
C PRO A 141 -6.20 11.13 -10.81
N ILE A 142 -5.20 10.25 -10.80
CA ILE A 142 -4.92 9.41 -11.96
C ILE A 142 -5.90 8.22 -12.04
N ILE A 143 -6.52 7.83 -10.91
CA ILE A 143 -7.41 6.66 -10.80
C ILE A 143 -8.69 6.80 -11.63
N VAL A 144 -9.08 8.01 -12.00
CA VAL A 144 -10.24 8.23 -12.89
C VAL A 144 -10.02 7.65 -14.29
N ASP A 145 -8.76 7.41 -14.68
CA ASP A 145 -8.42 6.65 -15.87
C ASP A 145 -8.63 5.15 -15.62
N GLN A 146 -9.46 4.51 -16.45
CA GLN A 146 -9.85 3.12 -16.25
C GLN A 146 -8.68 2.14 -16.41
N GLU A 147 -7.73 2.41 -17.31
CA GLU A 147 -6.57 1.54 -17.52
C GLU A 147 -5.64 1.62 -16.31
N TYR A 148 -5.38 2.83 -15.81
CA TYR A 148 -4.59 3.01 -14.60
C TYR A 148 -5.28 2.42 -13.36
N SER A 149 -6.59 2.63 -13.21
CA SER A 149 -7.38 2.02 -12.14
C SER A 149 -7.26 0.50 -12.15
N ASN A 150 -7.38 -0.14 -13.32
CA ASN A 150 -7.28 -1.59 -13.44
C ASN A 150 -5.86 -2.07 -13.12
N TYR A 151 -4.84 -1.35 -13.61
CA TYR A 151 -3.45 -1.60 -13.26
C TYR A 151 -3.23 -1.53 -11.74
N LEU A 152 -3.71 -0.48 -11.07
CA LEU A 152 -3.51 -0.28 -9.63
C LEU A 152 -4.22 -1.38 -8.81
N GLN A 153 -5.46 -1.73 -9.19
CA GLN A 153 -6.16 -2.86 -8.57
C GLN A 153 -5.35 -4.15 -8.72
N ARG A 154 -4.90 -4.43 -9.95
CA ARG A 154 -4.13 -5.64 -10.26
C ARG A 154 -2.79 -5.67 -9.52
N PHE A 155 -2.14 -4.52 -9.39
CA PHE A 155 -0.92 -4.35 -8.61
C PHE A 155 -1.15 -4.73 -7.15
N GLY A 156 -2.28 -4.26 -6.57
CA GLY A 156 -2.71 -4.66 -5.24
C GLY A 156 -2.95 -6.16 -5.08
N GLU A 157 -3.61 -6.81 -6.04
CA GLU A 157 -3.84 -8.27 -6.04
C GLU A 157 -2.53 -9.06 -6.05
N VAL A 158 -1.58 -8.63 -6.89
CA VAL A 158 -0.24 -9.23 -7.00
C VAL A 158 0.54 -9.01 -5.70
N GLY A 159 0.50 -7.78 -5.16
CA GLY A 159 1.20 -7.41 -3.93
C GLY A 159 0.67 -8.11 -2.68
N ALA A 160 -0.65 -8.30 -2.58
CA ALA A 160 -1.26 -9.03 -1.47
C ALA A 160 -0.79 -10.49 -1.39
N ARG A 161 -0.33 -11.06 -2.51
CA ARG A 161 0.12 -12.47 -2.63
C ARG A 161 1.64 -12.62 -2.69
N ALA A 162 2.40 -11.54 -2.90
CA ALA A 162 3.84 -11.57 -3.06
C ALA A 162 4.55 -12.12 -1.83
N MET A 163 5.50 -13.04 -2.02
CA MET A 163 6.26 -13.60 -0.92
C MET A 163 7.22 -12.57 -0.30
N GLN A 164 7.18 -12.48 1.03
CA GLN A 164 8.09 -11.65 1.83
C GLN A 164 9.13 -12.54 2.52
N SER A 165 10.39 -12.10 2.60
CA SER A 165 11.41 -12.80 3.39
C SER A 165 11.29 -12.47 4.87
N ARG A 166 11.84 -13.31 5.75
CA ARG A 166 11.94 -12.99 7.18
C ARG A 166 12.65 -11.66 7.42
N LYS A 167 13.70 -11.37 6.65
CA LYS A 167 14.50 -10.14 6.80
C LYS A 167 13.73 -8.88 6.45
N ASP A 168 12.87 -8.94 5.42
CA ASP A 168 12.02 -7.79 5.07
C ASP A 168 11.03 -7.49 6.19
N PHE A 169 10.44 -8.53 6.78
CA PHE A 169 9.50 -8.37 7.89
C PHE A 169 10.20 -7.79 9.13
N GLU A 170 11.39 -8.31 9.44
CA GLU A 170 12.22 -7.84 10.53
C GLU A 170 12.65 -6.36 10.34
N LEU A 171 13.00 -5.95 9.12
CA LEU A 171 13.28 -4.55 8.81
C LEU A 171 12.03 -3.68 8.97
N TYR A 172 10.88 -4.14 8.49
CA TYR A 172 9.61 -3.44 8.66
C TYR A 172 9.29 -3.19 10.14
N GLU A 173 9.40 -4.20 11.00
CA GLU A 173 9.16 -4.04 12.44
C GLU A 173 10.16 -3.09 13.10
N ALA A 174 11.43 -3.10 12.68
CA ALA A 174 12.44 -2.16 13.18
C ALA A 174 12.11 -0.71 12.77
N ILE A 175 11.70 -0.48 11.52
CA ILE A 175 11.27 0.83 11.04
C ILE A 175 10.01 1.29 11.78
N ARG A 176 9.03 0.41 11.95
CA ARG A 176 7.79 0.69 12.70
C ARG A 176 8.11 1.09 14.13
N ARG A 177 8.98 0.34 14.81
CA ARG A 177 9.44 0.66 16.17
C ARG A 177 10.15 2.01 16.24
N LEU A 178 11.07 2.28 15.32
CA LEU A 178 11.79 3.55 15.25
C LEU A 178 10.82 4.73 15.05
N SER A 179 9.83 4.57 14.17
CA SER A 179 8.82 5.59 13.92
C SER A 179 8.00 5.87 15.17
N ILE A 180 7.51 4.83 15.86
CA ILE A 180 6.77 5.00 17.12
C ILE A 180 7.62 5.74 18.15
N LEU A 181 8.89 5.36 18.32
CA LEU A 181 9.80 6.02 19.26
C LEU A 181 10.01 7.49 18.92
N LYS A 182 10.20 7.85 17.64
CA LYS A 182 10.41 9.23 17.21
C LYS A 182 9.18 10.13 17.43
N GLU A 183 7.97 9.55 17.43
CA GLU A 183 6.72 10.29 17.63
C GLU A 183 6.32 10.44 19.11
N LEU A 184 6.97 9.74 20.05
CA LEU A 184 6.64 9.83 21.47
C LEU A 184 7.07 11.20 22.06
N PRO A 185 6.16 11.93 22.75
CA PRO A 185 6.55 13.13 23.49
C PRO A 185 7.52 12.76 24.61
N ASN A 186 8.78 13.18 24.48
CA ASN A 186 9.90 12.83 25.38
C ASN A 186 10.45 11.40 25.23
N SER A 187 10.56 10.91 23.98
CA SER A 187 11.29 9.68 23.68
C SER A 187 12.72 9.70 24.25
N ASP A 188 13.19 8.60 24.83
CA ASP A 188 14.57 8.47 25.29
C ASP A 188 15.53 8.54 24.09
N PRO A 189 16.45 9.52 24.04
CA PRO A 189 17.41 9.64 22.94
C PRO A 189 18.28 8.39 22.75
N GLU A 190 18.58 7.64 23.82
CA GLU A 190 19.34 6.40 23.72
C GLU A 190 18.53 5.28 23.04
N GLU A 191 17.22 5.18 23.33
CA GLU A 191 16.33 4.23 22.66
C GLU A 191 16.16 4.57 21.18
N VAL A 192 16.00 5.85 20.83
CA VAL A 192 15.91 6.30 19.44
C VAL A 192 17.22 6.00 18.69
N ALA A 193 18.38 6.25 19.30
CA ALA A 193 19.67 5.94 18.71
C ALA A 193 19.87 4.43 18.53
N ALA A 194 19.44 3.61 19.50
CA ALA A 194 19.49 2.16 19.41
C ALA A 194 18.59 1.62 18.29
N ALA A 195 17.34 2.09 18.20
CA ALA A 195 16.42 1.70 17.13
C ALA A 195 16.90 2.18 15.74
N THR A 196 17.57 3.34 15.66
CA THR A 196 18.18 3.83 14.42
C THR A 196 19.29 2.89 13.95
N ARG A 197 20.22 2.50 14.84
CA ARG A 197 21.26 1.52 14.52
C ARG A 197 20.69 0.17 14.11
N GLU A 198 19.64 -0.30 14.78
CA GLU A 198 18.97 -1.55 14.41
C GLU A 198 18.43 -1.51 12.97
N VAL A 199 17.81 -0.40 12.56
CA VAL A 199 17.33 -0.21 11.18
C VAL A 199 18.50 -0.20 10.19
N GLU A 200 19.56 0.55 10.46
CA GLU A 200 20.75 0.64 9.59
C GLU A 200 21.42 -0.73 9.41
N GLU A 201 21.61 -1.48 10.50
CA GLU A 201 22.19 -2.82 10.48
C GLU A 201 21.34 -3.79 9.66
N ARG A 202 20.01 -3.75 9.82
CA ARG A 202 19.10 -4.62 9.06
C ARG A 202 19.09 -4.27 7.57
N GLN A 203 19.08 -2.98 7.21
CA GLN A 203 19.15 -2.53 5.82
C GLN A 203 20.41 -3.02 5.12
N GLN A 204 21.56 -2.99 5.79
CA GLN A 204 22.83 -3.48 5.24
C GLN A 204 22.88 -5.00 5.03
N ASN A 205 22.02 -5.76 5.70
CA ASN A 205 22.07 -7.22 5.75
C ASN A 205 20.88 -7.93 5.09
N LEU A 206 20.09 -7.22 4.27
CA LEU A 206 18.91 -7.79 3.58
C LEU A 206 19.26 -8.97 2.66
N GLY A 207 20.37 -8.90 1.93
CA GLY A 207 20.75 -9.93 0.95
C GLY A 207 19.91 -9.82 -0.32
N GLU A 208 19.59 -10.96 -0.93
CA GLU A 208 18.77 -11.01 -2.15
C GLU A 208 17.35 -10.49 -1.89
N PRO A 209 16.79 -9.65 -2.77
CA PRO A 209 15.47 -9.07 -2.58
C PRO A 209 14.37 -10.14 -2.73
N SER A 210 13.39 -10.12 -1.82
CA SER A 210 12.18 -10.93 -1.96
C SER A 210 11.28 -10.46 -3.11
N GLU A 211 10.24 -11.23 -3.43
CA GLU A 211 9.24 -10.83 -4.41
C GLU A 211 8.56 -9.52 -4.01
N MET A 212 8.24 -9.35 -2.72
CA MET A 212 7.68 -8.10 -2.20
C MET A 212 8.66 -6.92 -2.36
N ALA A 213 9.95 -7.12 -2.11
CA ALA A 213 10.95 -6.06 -2.28
C ALA A 213 11.13 -5.66 -3.76
N LEU A 214 11.14 -6.64 -4.67
CA LEU A 214 11.19 -6.40 -6.12
C LEU A 214 9.92 -5.70 -6.62
N LEU A 215 8.75 -6.12 -6.15
CA LEU A 215 7.48 -5.49 -6.49
C LEU A 215 7.42 -4.05 -5.95
N SER A 216 7.90 -3.80 -4.73
CA SER A 216 8.00 -2.45 -4.15
C SER A 216 8.83 -1.50 -5.03
N ARG A 217 9.91 -2.00 -5.67
CA ARG A 217 10.66 -1.21 -6.65
C ARG A 217 9.85 -0.90 -7.91
N LEU A 218 9.07 -1.85 -8.42
CA LEU A 218 8.16 -1.57 -9.53
C LEU A 218 7.12 -0.50 -9.14
N HIS A 219 6.56 -0.59 -7.93
CA HIS A 219 5.64 0.43 -7.40
C HIS A 219 6.30 1.80 -7.35
N TRP A 220 7.51 1.88 -6.80
CA TRP A 220 8.29 3.12 -6.72
C TRP A 220 8.52 3.75 -8.08
N TRP A 221 8.98 2.97 -9.06
CA TRP A 221 9.29 3.48 -10.40
C TRP A 221 8.05 3.70 -11.29
N THR A 222 6.85 3.42 -10.79
CA THR A 222 5.59 3.64 -11.51
C THR A 222 4.63 4.54 -10.74
N VAL A 223 3.93 3.97 -9.77
CA VAL A 223 2.90 4.64 -8.97
C VAL A 223 3.46 5.88 -8.26
N GLU A 224 4.70 5.84 -7.76
CA GLU A 224 5.30 6.97 -7.04
C GLU A 224 6.06 7.94 -7.95
N TYR A 225 6.97 7.42 -8.79
CA TYR A 225 7.92 8.21 -9.58
C TYR A 225 7.86 7.91 -11.08
N GLY A 226 6.71 7.47 -11.58
CA GLY A 226 6.51 7.12 -12.98
C GLY A 226 6.33 8.31 -13.92
N LEU A 227 6.87 8.15 -15.12
CA LEU A 227 6.68 9.03 -16.27
C LEU A 227 5.99 8.28 -17.42
N ILE A 228 5.28 8.99 -18.29
CA ILE A 228 4.50 8.41 -19.40
C ILE A 228 4.72 9.18 -20.71
N GLY A 229 4.81 8.48 -21.85
CA GLY A 229 4.99 9.06 -23.18
C GLY A 229 6.35 8.72 -23.80
N THR A 230 7.01 9.71 -24.43
CA THR A 230 8.33 9.53 -25.04
C THR A 230 9.46 9.82 -24.06
N LEU A 231 10.67 9.32 -24.31
CA LEU A 231 11.84 9.58 -23.47
C LEU A 231 12.27 11.05 -23.52
N GLU A 232 12.03 11.72 -24.64
CA GLU A 232 12.43 13.11 -24.88
C GLU A 232 11.45 14.10 -24.25
N GLN A 233 10.16 13.78 -24.23
CA GLN A 233 9.10 14.65 -23.71
C GLN A 233 8.08 13.87 -22.87
N PRO A 234 8.52 13.25 -21.76
CA PRO A 234 7.61 12.52 -20.89
C PRO A 234 6.65 13.47 -20.15
N LYS A 235 5.50 12.92 -19.76
CA LYS A 235 4.56 13.52 -18.82
C LYS A 235 4.64 12.83 -17.46
N ILE A 236 4.24 13.55 -16.42
CA ILE A 236 4.27 13.08 -15.03
C ILE A 236 2.95 12.39 -14.69
N TYR A 237 3.00 11.19 -14.09
CA TYR A 237 1.83 10.56 -13.48
C TYR A 237 2.09 9.97 -12.09
N GLY A 238 3.35 9.78 -11.69
CA GLY A 238 3.69 9.26 -10.36
C GLY A 238 3.31 10.23 -9.23
N ALA A 239 2.71 9.71 -8.17
CA ALA A 239 2.15 10.48 -7.07
C ALA A 239 3.19 11.29 -6.28
N GLY A 240 4.39 10.77 -6.06
CA GLY A 240 5.51 11.48 -5.45
C GLY A 240 5.87 12.74 -6.24
N LEU A 241 5.87 12.64 -7.57
CA LEU A 241 6.12 13.77 -8.46
C LEU A 241 4.91 14.73 -8.55
N LEU A 242 3.67 14.22 -8.50
CA LEU A 242 2.46 15.06 -8.56
C LEU A 242 2.20 15.83 -7.25
N SER A 243 2.77 15.38 -6.13
CA SER A 243 2.56 15.97 -4.81
C SER A 243 3.74 16.80 -4.29
N SER A 244 4.85 16.87 -5.04
CA SER A 244 6.06 17.61 -4.70
C SER A 244 6.47 18.57 -5.83
N ILE A 245 6.29 19.87 -5.61
CA ILE A 245 6.67 20.91 -6.59
C ILE A 245 8.17 20.84 -6.92
N GLY A 246 9.00 20.62 -5.88
CA GLY A 246 10.45 20.58 -6.04
C GLY A 246 10.90 19.41 -6.91
N GLU A 247 10.29 18.24 -6.72
CA GLU A 247 10.61 17.05 -7.53
C GLU A 247 9.96 17.09 -8.90
N SER A 248 8.73 17.59 -9.03
CA SER A 248 8.02 17.73 -10.31
C SER A 248 8.78 18.57 -11.33
N VAL A 249 9.49 19.60 -10.86
CA VAL A 249 10.35 20.43 -11.71
C VAL A 249 11.65 19.69 -12.02
N SER A 250 12.36 19.21 -10.99
CA SER A 250 13.70 18.64 -11.19
C SER A 250 13.70 17.32 -11.97
N CYS A 251 12.62 16.54 -11.94
CA CYS A 251 12.53 15.26 -12.64
C CYS A 251 12.66 15.39 -14.16
N LEU A 252 12.26 16.54 -14.72
CA LEU A 252 12.31 16.82 -16.15
C LEU A 252 13.65 17.41 -16.60
N GLU A 253 14.54 17.76 -15.68
CA GLU A 253 15.84 18.34 -16.01
C GLU A 253 16.76 17.35 -16.75
N PRO A 254 17.63 17.80 -17.67
CA PRO A 254 18.46 16.91 -18.49
C PRO A 254 19.40 15.97 -17.71
N HIS A 255 19.74 16.31 -16.47
CA HIS A 255 20.66 15.53 -15.63
C HIS A 255 19.99 14.27 -15.04
N VAL A 256 18.66 14.25 -14.90
CA VAL A 256 17.90 13.07 -14.46
C VAL A 256 17.74 12.14 -15.66
N LYS A 257 18.17 10.88 -15.56
CA LYS A 257 18.10 9.94 -16.69
C LYS A 257 16.67 9.45 -16.91
N LYS A 258 16.24 9.38 -18.17
CA LYS A 258 14.94 8.83 -18.58
C LYS A 258 15.19 7.47 -19.21
N LEU A 259 14.68 6.42 -18.58
CA LEU A 259 14.84 5.03 -19.02
C LEU A 259 13.50 4.50 -19.51
N ALA A 260 13.50 3.61 -20.51
CA ALA A 260 12.28 2.91 -20.88
C ALA A 260 11.85 1.97 -19.74
N TYR A 261 10.56 1.99 -19.41
CA TYR A 261 10.01 1.10 -18.39
C TYR A 261 9.95 -0.35 -18.89
N SER A 262 10.32 -1.29 -18.05
CA SER A 262 10.29 -2.74 -18.29
C SER A 262 10.46 -3.48 -16.96
N VAL A 263 10.40 -4.81 -16.98
CA VAL A 263 10.52 -5.64 -15.76
C VAL A 263 11.85 -5.44 -15.01
N GLU A 264 12.89 -5.01 -15.72
CA GLU A 264 14.21 -4.67 -15.17
C GLU A 264 14.17 -3.52 -14.16
N ALA A 265 13.11 -2.69 -14.17
CA ALA A 265 12.91 -1.67 -13.14
C ALA A 265 12.85 -2.29 -11.72
N ALA A 266 12.39 -3.54 -11.59
CA ALA A 266 12.40 -4.28 -10.32
C ALA A 266 13.82 -4.50 -9.76
N GLN A 267 14.86 -4.44 -10.60
CA GLN A 267 16.25 -4.59 -10.17
C GLN A 267 16.91 -3.28 -9.77
N THR A 268 16.23 -2.15 -9.98
CA THR A 268 16.75 -0.83 -9.65
C THR A 268 16.34 -0.46 -8.23
N ALA A 269 17.29 -0.47 -7.30
CA ALA A 269 17.07 0.04 -5.95
C ALA A 269 16.92 1.57 -5.94
N PHE A 270 16.23 2.10 -4.93
CA PHE A 270 15.99 3.52 -4.75
C PHE A 270 16.35 3.98 -3.35
N ASP A 271 16.56 5.29 -3.20
CA ASP A 271 16.76 5.97 -1.93
C ASP A 271 15.64 7.01 -1.76
N ILE A 272 14.88 6.88 -0.67
CA ILE A 272 13.75 7.75 -0.35
C ILE A 272 14.19 9.12 0.18
N THR A 273 15.45 9.26 0.59
CA THR A 273 15.98 10.44 1.27
C THR A 273 16.60 11.46 0.32
N THR A 274 16.77 11.09 -0.95
CA THR A 274 17.41 11.92 -1.97
C THR A 274 16.54 12.03 -3.22
N LYS A 275 16.82 13.03 -4.06
CA LYS A 275 16.16 13.19 -5.35
C LYS A 275 16.54 12.04 -6.28
N GLN A 276 15.57 11.56 -7.05
CA GLN A 276 15.77 10.37 -7.89
C GLN A 276 16.73 10.67 -9.07
N PRO A 277 17.85 9.93 -9.22
CA PRO A 277 18.83 10.18 -10.28
C PRO A 277 18.37 9.70 -11.67
N GLN A 278 17.40 8.79 -11.69
CA GLN A 278 16.79 8.24 -12.89
C GLN A 278 15.31 7.99 -12.65
N LEU A 279 14.54 8.01 -13.74
CA LEU A 279 13.11 7.71 -13.75
C LEU A 279 12.77 6.83 -14.97
N PHE A 280 11.67 6.10 -14.86
CA PHE A 280 11.21 5.19 -15.90
C PHE A 280 9.98 5.76 -16.63
N VAL A 281 10.00 5.63 -17.96
CA VAL A 281 8.96 6.13 -18.86
C VAL A 281 8.21 4.96 -19.46
N CYS A 282 6.91 4.82 -19.14
CA CYS A 282 6.02 3.89 -19.81
C CYS A 282 5.43 4.52 -21.09
N ARG A 283 4.99 3.69 -22.04
CA ARG A 283 4.37 4.17 -23.29
C ARG A 283 2.96 4.73 -23.01
N ASP A 284 2.20 3.95 -22.27
CA ASP A 284 0.81 4.16 -21.88
C ASP A 284 0.51 3.35 -20.59
N PHE A 285 -0.72 3.40 -20.07
CA PHE A 285 -1.10 2.67 -18.86
C PHE A 285 -1.27 1.16 -19.10
N LEU A 286 -1.62 0.72 -20.32
CA LEU A 286 -1.61 -0.70 -20.67
C LEU A 286 -0.22 -1.32 -20.54
N HIS A 287 0.82 -0.59 -20.94
CA HIS A 287 2.21 -1.04 -20.78
C HIS A 287 2.58 -1.33 -19.33
N LEU A 288 2.01 -0.60 -18.37
CA LEU A 288 2.21 -0.89 -16.93
C LEU A 288 1.66 -2.27 -16.58
N THR A 289 0.48 -2.60 -17.10
CA THR A 289 -0.15 -3.91 -16.90
C THR A 289 0.65 -5.02 -17.57
N ASP A 290 1.12 -4.81 -18.81
CA ASP A 290 1.95 -5.81 -19.52
C ASP A 290 3.19 -6.20 -18.72
N VAL A 291 3.92 -5.21 -18.18
CA VAL A 291 5.13 -5.44 -17.38
C VAL A 291 4.79 -6.09 -16.04
N LEU A 292 3.69 -5.69 -15.40
CA LEU A 292 3.24 -6.31 -14.16
C LEU A 292 2.88 -7.79 -14.37
N GLU A 293 2.17 -8.14 -15.43
CA GLU A 293 1.83 -9.54 -15.74
C GLU A 293 3.08 -10.34 -16.10
N GLU A 294 4.04 -9.75 -16.82
CA GLU A 294 5.35 -10.38 -17.06
C GLU A 294 6.05 -10.70 -15.73
N PHE A 295 6.09 -9.74 -14.79
CA PHE A 295 6.67 -9.94 -13.47
C PHE A 295 5.90 -11.02 -12.67
N ALA A 296 4.57 -10.90 -12.61
CA ALA A 296 3.68 -11.80 -11.88
C ALA A 296 3.73 -13.24 -12.41
N SER A 297 3.98 -13.44 -13.71
CA SER A 297 4.12 -14.76 -14.33
C SER A 297 5.27 -15.60 -13.75
N ARG A 298 6.25 -14.93 -13.11
CA ARG A 298 7.45 -15.54 -12.51
C ARG A 298 7.34 -15.71 -10.99
N MET A 299 6.30 -15.18 -10.37
CA MET A 299 6.14 -15.18 -8.91
C MET A 299 5.65 -16.53 -8.39
N ALA A 300 5.95 -16.81 -7.12
CA ALA A 300 5.61 -18.04 -6.43
C ALA A 300 4.10 -18.34 -6.46
N PHE A 301 3.25 -17.31 -6.45
CA PHE A 301 1.81 -17.51 -6.47
C PHE A 301 1.29 -17.96 -7.85
N THR A 302 2.07 -17.78 -8.91
CA THR A 302 1.74 -18.23 -10.27
C THR A 302 2.43 -19.55 -10.60
N VAL A 303 3.68 -19.73 -10.17
CA VAL A 303 4.51 -20.89 -10.55
C VAL A 303 4.43 -22.03 -9.53
N GLY A 304 4.31 -21.70 -8.23
CA GLY A 304 4.32 -22.67 -7.14
C GLY A 304 5.66 -23.43 -7.02
N GLY A 305 5.58 -24.76 -6.92
CA GLY A 305 6.74 -25.64 -6.92
C GLY A 305 7.67 -25.50 -5.71
N LEU A 306 8.89 -26.07 -5.83
CA LEU A 306 9.87 -26.11 -4.75
C LEU A 306 10.34 -24.71 -4.34
N GLU A 307 10.59 -23.84 -5.31
CA GLU A 307 11.05 -22.47 -5.04
C GLU A 307 10.02 -21.69 -4.22
N GLY A 308 8.73 -21.78 -4.57
CA GLY A 308 7.66 -21.17 -3.80
C GLY A 308 7.59 -21.69 -2.37
N ILE A 309 7.68 -23.00 -2.17
CA ILE A 309 7.66 -23.59 -0.82
C ILE A 309 8.88 -23.15 0.00
N ASN A 310 10.07 -23.07 -0.62
CA ASN A 310 11.27 -22.58 0.05
C ASN A 310 11.14 -21.10 0.46
N LYS A 311 10.52 -20.25 -0.39
CA LYS A 311 10.18 -18.87 -0.02
C LYS A 311 9.23 -18.84 1.18
N ALA A 312 8.24 -19.73 1.24
CA ALA A 312 7.34 -19.84 2.39
C ALA A 312 8.07 -20.26 3.68
N ILE A 313 9.01 -21.22 3.58
CA ILE A 313 9.84 -21.64 4.71
C ILE A 313 10.75 -20.49 5.19
N ASP A 314 11.42 -19.78 4.27
CA ASP A 314 12.32 -18.66 4.61
C ASP A 314 11.57 -17.48 5.24
N SER A 315 10.30 -17.25 4.88
CA SER A 315 9.48 -16.19 5.46
C SER A 315 9.32 -16.34 6.98
N THR A 316 9.28 -17.58 7.49
CA THR A 316 8.91 -17.93 8.88
C THR A 316 7.55 -17.39 9.35
N LYS A 317 6.73 -16.89 8.41
CA LYS A 317 5.39 -16.36 8.64
C LYS A 317 4.34 -17.28 8.05
N THR A 318 3.08 -16.96 8.33
CA THR A 318 1.96 -17.62 7.69
C THR A 318 2.00 -17.38 6.19
N ALA A 319 2.06 -18.48 5.45
CA ALA A 319 1.92 -18.50 4.01
C ALA A 319 0.86 -19.54 3.65
N THR A 320 0.56 -19.64 2.36
CA THR A 320 -0.35 -20.64 1.83
C THR A 320 0.26 -21.36 0.64
N CYS A 321 0.21 -22.70 0.66
CA CYS A 321 0.49 -23.54 -0.50
C CYS A 321 -0.82 -24.10 -1.05
N GLN A 322 -1.06 -23.97 -2.35
CA GLN A 322 -2.19 -24.58 -3.05
C GLN A 322 -1.73 -25.82 -3.82
N TYR A 323 -2.42 -26.92 -3.59
CA TYR A 323 -2.30 -28.15 -4.37
C TYR A 323 -3.01 -28.01 -5.72
N SER A 324 -2.61 -28.80 -6.71
CA SER A 324 -3.25 -28.83 -8.03
C SER A 324 -4.73 -29.26 -8.00
N SER A 325 -5.20 -29.86 -6.90
CA SER A 325 -6.62 -30.08 -6.62
C SER A 325 -7.41 -28.79 -6.35
N GLY A 326 -6.73 -27.70 -6.00
CA GLY A 326 -7.30 -26.43 -5.52
C GLY A 326 -7.31 -26.31 -3.99
N LEU A 327 -7.00 -27.39 -3.26
CA LEU A 327 -6.88 -27.35 -1.80
C LEU A 327 -5.72 -26.43 -1.37
N GLN A 328 -5.99 -25.52 -0.46
CA GLN A 328 -5.02 -24.60 0.12
C GLN A 328 -4.70 -25.03 1.54
N VAL A 329 -3.40 -25.03 1.88
CA VAL A 329 -2.88 -25.24 3.22
C VAL A 329 -2.25 -23.93 3.69
N SER A 330 -2.80 -23.33 4.73
CA SER A 330 -2.25 -22.14 5.36
C SER A 330 -1.59 -22.48 6.70
N GLY A 331 -0.41 -21.91 6.95
CA GLY A 331 0.34 -22.13 8.19
C GLY A 331 1.80 -21.68 8.07
N THR A 332 2.59 -21.98 9.09
CA THR A 332 4.04 -21.70 9.08
C THR A 332 4.78 -22.91 8.53
N PHE A 333 5.29 -22.82 7.30
CA PHE A 333 6.01 -23.91 6.63
C PHE A 333 7.41 -24.08 7.22
N THR A 334 7.80 -25.32 7.49
CA THR A 334 9.10 -25.64 8.12
C THR A 334 9.89 -26.70 7.39
N GLU A 335 9.26 -27.47 6.51
CA GLU A 335 9.95 -28.51 5.76
C GLU A 335 9.28 -28.79 4.42
N VAL A 336 10.13 -29.04 3.43
CA VAL A 336 9.77 -29.66 2.16
C VAL A 336 10.74 -30.82 1.90
N LEU A 337 10.19 -31.97 1.51
CA LEU A 337 11.00 -33.08 1.03
C LEU A 337 10.96 -33.08 -0.49
N THR A 338 12.10 -33.39 -1.10
CA THR A 338 12.26 -33.46 -2.55
C THR A 338 12.48 -34.89 -3.02
N GLY A 339 11.97 -35.18 -4.21
CA GLY A 339 12.30 -36.40 -4.95
C GLY A 339 13.62 -36.28 -5.71
N ALA A 340 13.90 -37.26 -6.57
CA ALA A 340 15.17 -37.36 -7.29
C ALA A 340 15.41 -36.23 -8.29
N ASN A 341 14.35 -35.57 -8.78
CA ASN A 341 14.43 -34.48 -9.75
C ASN A 341 14.14 -33.11 -9.12
N ASN A 342 14.31 -32.97 -7.80
CA ASN A 342 13.99 -31.78 -7.02
C ASN A 342 12.49 -31.38 -7.04
N GLU A 343 11.60 -32.29 -7.38
CA GLU A 343 10.16 -32.08 -7.23
C GLU A 343 9.75 -32.17 -5.75
N PRO A 344 8.86 -31.30 -5.24
CA PRO A 344 8.31 -31.44 -3.91
C PRO A 344 7.47 -32.71 -3.79
N ILE A 345 7.76 -33.53 -2.79
CA ILE A 345 7.05 -34.81 -2.54
C ILE A 345 6.33 -34.83 -1.20
N TYR A 346 6.62 -33.88 -0.32
CA TYR A 346 5.98 -33.70 0.98
C TYR A 346 6.20 -32.27 1.47
N LEU A 347 5.20 -31.67 2.10
CA LEU A 347 5.32 -30.40 2.82
C LEU A 347 4.90 -30.56 4.28
N ARG A 348 5.46 -29.71 5.15
CA ARG A 348 5.10 -29.65 6.57
C ARG A 348 4.99 -28.21 7.03
N THR A 349 3.96 -27.98 7.83
CA THR A 349 3.77 -26.79 8.66
C THR A 349 3.85 -27.16 10.13
N THR A 350 4.14 -26.19 10.98
CA THR A 350 4.14 -26.32 12.45
C THR A 350 3.30 -25.24 13.11
N GLY A 351 2.72 -25.54 14.26
CA GLY A 351 1.76 -24.66 14.92
C GLY A 351 0.42 -24.66 14.19
N SER A 352 -0.48 -23.73 14.51
CA SER A 352 -1.82 -23.73 13.93
C SER A 352 -1.79 -23.63 12.40
N SER A 353 -2.47 -24.57 11.75
CA SER A 353 -2.69 -24.59 10.31
C SER A 353 -4.17 -24.62 9.97
N ALA A 354 -4.54 -24.29 8.75
CA ALA A 354 -5.91 -24.41 8.29
C ALA A 354 -5.97 -24.85 6.83
N LEU A 355 -7.04 -25.54 6.48
CA LEU A 355 -7.31 -25.94 5.12
C LEU A 355 -8.44 -25.11 4.53
N ALA A 356 -8.27 -24.67 3.29
CA ALA A 356 -9.26 -23.90 2.56
C ALA A 356 -9.39 -24.41 1.13
N PHE A 357 -10.49 -24.02 0.48
CA PHE A 357 -10.71 -24.23 -0.94
C PHE A 357 -11.38 -22.98 -1.48
N THR A 358 -10.87 -22.43 -2.59
CA THR A 358 -11.25 -21.11 -3.12
C THR A 358 -11.01 -20.01 -2.07
N ASP A 359 -12.07 -19.40 -1.55
CA ASP A 359 -11.99 -18.31 -0.57
C ASP A 359 -12.61 -18.73 0.78
N GLY A 360 -12.84 -20.03 1.00
CA GLY A 360 -13.55 -20.57 2.16
C GLY A 360 -12.70 -21.56 2.97
N GLN A 361 -12.65 -21.40 4.30
CA GLN A 361 -12.10 -22.44 5.18
C GLN A 361 -12.94 -23.72 5.06
N LEU A 362 -12.29 -24.88 4.98
CA LEU A 362 -12.97 -26.16 5.01
C LEU A 362 -13.54 -26.44 6.39
N GLU A 363 -14.82 -26.83 6.43
CA GLU A 363 -15.52 -27.18 7.66
C GLU A 363 -14.77 -28.29 8.42
N GLY A 364 -14.47 -28.04 9.69
CA GLY A 364 -13.73 -28.96 10.55
C GLY A 364 -12.21 -28.99 10.35
N HIS A 365 -11.64 -28.11 9.50
CA HIS A 365 -10.19 -28.07 9.24
C HIS A 365 -9.59 -26.68 9.49
N GLY A 366 -10.03 -26.00 10.54
CA GLY A 366 -9.47 -24.72 11.00
C GLY A 366 -8.26 -24.88 11.95
N ARG A 367 -7.79 -23.73 12.45
CA ARG A 367 -6.61 -23.61 13.34
C ARG A 367 -6.66 -24.48 14.60
N ASP A 368 -7.85 -24.63 15.18
CA ASP A 368 -8.03 -25.43 16.40
C ASP A 368 -7.91 -26.92 16.11
N TYR A 369 -8.33 -27.37 14.92
CA TYR A 369 -8.27 -28.77 14.53
C TYR A 369 -6.85 -29.17 14.12
N HIS A 370 -6.15 -28.33 13.34
CA HIS A 370 -4.75 -28.53 12.97
C HIS A 370 -3.81 -27.68 13.84
N ALA A 371 -3.96 -27.77 15.17
CA ALA A 371 -3.27 -26.88 16.13
C ALA A 371 -1.74 -27.08 16.19
N GLU A 372 -1.25 -28.28 15.89
CA GLU A 372 0.18 -28.62 15.95
C GLU A 372 0.88 -28.52 14.58
N GLY A 373 0.10 -28.37 13.51
CA GLY A 373 0.59 -28.29 12.14
C GLY A 373 -0.18 -29.19 11.20
N PHE A 374 0.23 -29.14 9.95
CA PHE A 374 -0.29 -29.94 8.85
C PHE A 374 0.87 -30.45 8.01
N GLY A 375 0.84 -31.72 7.63
CA GLY A 375 1.83 -32.29 6.73
C GLY A 375 1.19 -33.30 5.80
N SER A 376 1.56 -33.24 4.52
CA SER A 376 0.96 -34.13 3.52
C SER A 376 1.89 -34.37 2.34
N PRO A 377 1.88 -35.59 1.77
CA PRO A 377 2.57 -35.88 0.52
C PRO A 377 2.03 -35.06 -0.65
N ILE A 378 2.86 -34.96 -1.68
CA ILE A 378 2.61 -34.30 -2.96
C ILE A 378 3.05 -35.28 -4.05
N GLY A 379 2.29 -35.40 -5.14
CA GLY A 379 2.72 -36.19 -6.29
C GLY A 379 1.69 -37.20 -6.79
N ARG A 380 2.05 -37.84 -7.91
CA ARG A 380 1.25 -38.91 -8.52
C ARG A 380 1.28 -40.18 -7.68
N TRP A 381 0.20 -40.94 -7.80
CA TRP A 381 0.09 -42.27 -7.23
C TRP A 381 0.50 -43.31 -8.27
N ARG A 382 1.15 -44.38 -7.82
CA ARG A 382 1.50 -45.52 -8.68
C ARG A 382 0.22 -46.22 -9.13
N ASN A 383 0.26 -46.76 -10.34
CA ASN A 383 -0.83 -47.52 -10.95
C ASN A 383 -2.12 -46.71 -11.19
N THR A 384 -2.04 -45.38 -11.32
CA THR A 384 -3.17 -44.54 -11.72
C THR A 384 -2.92 -43.92 -13.11
N SER A 385 -3.96 -43.91 -13.96
CA SER A 385 -3.86 -43.36 -15.32
C SER A 385 -3.94 -41.83 -15.36
N ALA A 386 -4.40 -41.20 -14.28
CA ALA A 386 -4.60 -39.75 -14.17
C ALA A 386 -3.98 -39.21 -12.86
N ALA A 387 -3.89 -37.89 -12.80
CA ALA A 387 -3.53 -37.16 -11.57
C ALA A 387 -4.51 -37.51 -10.45
N PRO A 388 -4.05 -37.62 -9.19
CA PRO A 388 -4.87 -38.14 -8.10
C PRO A 388 -6.12 -37.29 -7.83
N GLU A 389 -6.04 -35.97 -8.01
CA GLU A 389 -7.16 -35.05 -7.87
C GLU A 389 -8.28 -35.26 -8.92
N SER A 390 -7.98 -35.93 -10.03
CA SER A 390 -8.91 -36.15 -11.15
C SER A 390 -9.52 -37.56 -11.17
N LEU A 391 -9.13 -38.44 -10.23
CA LEU A 391 -9.67 -39.80 -10.17
C LEU A 391 -11.14 -39.77 -9.78
N SER A 392 -11.99 -40.52 -10.49
CA SER A 392 -13.39 -40.74 -10.12
C SER A 392 -13.50 -41.72 -8.95
N ASP A 393 -14.68 -41.79 -8.31
CA ASP A 393 -14.91 -42.75 -7.22
C ASP A 393 -14.79 -44.20 -7.70
N ASP A 394 -15.21 -44.52 -8.92
CA ASP A 394 -15.02 -45.84 -9.50
C ASP A 394 -13.53 -46.18 -9.68
N GLN A 395 -12.72 -45.19 -10.09
CA GLN A 395 -11.28 -45.36 -10.19
C GLN A 395 -10.64 -45.54 -8.82
N LEU A 396 -11.06 -44.78 -7.80
CA LEU A 396 -10.61 -44.97 -6.41
C LEU A 396 -10.97 -46.36 -5.88
N HIS A 397 -12.22 -46.80 -6.08
CA HIS A 397 -12.68 -48.12 -5.69
C HIS A 397 -11.89 -49.23 -6.38
N SER A 398 -11.56 -49.06 -7.67
CA SER A 398 -10.78 -50.05 -8.42
C SER A 398 -9.36 -50.25 -7.87
N ILE A 399 -8.81 -49.25 -7.16
CA ILE A 399 -7.51 -49.32 -6.48
C ILE A 399 -7.64 -49.50 -4.96
N GLY A 400 -8.82 -49.88 -4.46
CA GLY A 400 -9.06 -50.23 -3.07
C GLY A 400 -9.24 -49.04 -2.11
N ILE A 401 -9.42 -47.82 -2.64
CA ILE A 401 -9.71 -46.62 -1.85
C ILE A 401 -11.22 -46.43 -1.78
N ALA A 402 -11.83 -46.80 -0.66
CA ALA A 402 -13.26 -46.64 -0.40
C ALA A 402 -13.46 -46.25 1.06
N GLN A 403 -14.47 -45.42 1.36
CA GLN A 403 -14.80 -45.06 2.74
C GLN A 403 -15.14 -46.31 3.57
N GLY A 404 -14.55 -46.39 4.76
CA GLY A 404 -14.67 -47.52 5.68
C GLY A 404 -13.64 -48.64 5.46
N SER A 405 -12.93 -48.64 4.32
CA SER A 405 -11.97 -49.69 3.95
C SER A 405 -10.54 -49.32 4.33
N ARG A 406 -9.70 -50.34 4.56
CA ARG A 406 -8.25 -50.16 4.67
C ARG A 406 -7.66 -50.00 3.27
N ALA A 407 -6.89 -48.94 3.05
CA ALA A 407 -6.27 -48.63 1.77
C ALA A 407 -4.77 -48.37 1.94
N THR A 408 -4.00 -48.62 0.88
CA THR A 408 -2.58 -48.28 0.77
C THR A 408 -2.36 -47.49 -0.50
N ILE A 409 -1.88 -46.25 -0.35
CA ILE A 409 -1.54 -45.35 -1.45
C ILE A 409 -0.02 -45.32 -1.57
N ASN A 410 0.49 -45.72 -2.74
CA ASN A 410 1.91 -45.68 -3.05
C ASN A 410 2.16 -44.51 -4.00
N PHE A 411 2.95 -43.53 -3.59
CA PHE A 411 3.34 -42.41 -4.44
C PHE A 411 4.51 -42.83 -5.35
N GLU A 412 4.61 -42.20 -6.52
CA GLU A 412 5.76 -42.38 -7.41
C GLU A 412 7.07 -41.98 -6.74
N SER A 413 7.03 -40.98 -5.85
CA SER A 413 8.14 -40.52 -5.01
C SER A 413 8.65 -41.54 -3.98
N GLY A 414 7.91 -42.63 -3.74
CA GLY A 414 8.23 -43.62 -2.73
C GLY A 414 7.59 -43.36 -1.35
N VAL A 415 6.79 -42.28 -1.21
CA VAL A 415 5.93 -42.13 -0.03
C VAL A 415 4.85 -43.21 -0.05
N VAL A 416 4.63 -43.86 1.09
CA VAL A 416 3.57 -44.85 1.27
C VAL A 416 2.66 -44.42 2.40
N VAL A 417 1.36 -44.32 2.13
CA VAL A 417 0.31 -43.99 3.12
C VAL A 417 -0.61 -45.20 3.26
N THR A 418 -0.76 -45.73 4.48
CA THR A 418 -1.64 -46.87 4.77
C THR A 418 -2.49 -46.61 5.99
N GLY A 419 -3.81 -46.73 5.85
CA GLY A 419 -4.75 -46.51 6.94
C GLY A 419 -6.16 -46.94 6.57
N ARG A 420 -7.12 -46.72 7.47
CA ARG A 420 -8.55 -46.88 7.18
C ARG A 420 -9.10 -45.55 6.69
N VAL A 421 -9.71 -45.52 5.51
CA VAL A 421 -10.29 -44.29 4.93
C VAL A 421 -11.58 -43.97 5.69
N GLU A 422 -11.64 -42.83 6.36
CA GLU A 422 -12.83 -42.38 7.10
C GLU A 422 -13.66 -41.38 6.29
N LYS A 423 -13.01 -40.51 5.52
CA LYS A 423 -13.67 -39.47 4.74
C LYS A 423 -12.97 -39.26 3.41
N ILE A 424 -13.76 -39.06 2.36
CA ILE A 424 -13.33 -38.65 1.03
C ILE A 424 -13.99 -37.31 0.73
N LEU A 425 -13.20 -36.24 0.62
CA LEU A 425 -13.71 -34.90 0.35
C LEU A 425 -13.47 -34.52 -1.11
N ARG A 426 -14.55 -34.14 -1.80
CA ARG A 426 -14.53 -33.60 -3.16
C ARG A 426 -15.16 -32.22 -3.23
N ARG A 427 -14.66 -31.38 -4.14
CA ARG A 427 -15.29 -30.13 -4.59
C ARG A 427 -15.07 -29.99 -6.08
N ASP A 428 -16.07 -29.51 -6.80
CA ASP A 428 -16.03 -29.27 -8.26
C ASP A 428 -15.50 -30.47 -9.06
N GLY A 429 -15.90 -31.68 -8.65
CA GLY A 429 -15.47 -32.95 -9.25
C GLY A 429 -14.04 -33.39 -8.91
N ARG A 430 -13.24 -32.57 -8.22
CA ARG A 430 -11.86 -32.88 -7.82
C ARG A 430 -11.79 -33.50 -6.44
N LEU A 431 -10.90 -34.47 -6.26
CA LEU A 431 -10.53 -35.02 -4.97
C LEU A 431 -9.58 -34.06 -4.25
N LEU A 432 -9.98 -33.59 -3.07
CA LEU A 432 -9.22 -32.61 -2.29
C LEU A 432 -8.47 -33.24 -1.11
N LEU A 433 -9.17 -34.06 -0.34
CA LEU A 433 -8.69 -34.54 0.96
C LEU A 433 -9.17 -35.97 1.20
N LEU A 434 -8.28 -36.80 1.76
CA LEU A 434 -8.60 -38.11 2.31
C LEU A 434 -8.24 -38.14 3.80
N SER A 435 -9.23 -38.40 4.65
CA SER A 435 -9.00 -38.55 6.10
C SER A 435 -8.87 -40.02 6.46
N PHE A 436 -7.82 -40.37 7.20
CA PHE A 436 -7.53 -41.74 7.61
C PHE A 436 -7.47 -41.90 9.13
N SER A 437 -8.02 -43.00 9.65
CA SER A 437 -7.76 -43.49 11.01
C SER A 437 -6.72 -44.61 10.99
N ASN A 438 -6.00 -44.78 12.11
CA ASN A 438 -4.93 -45.79 12.24
C ASN A 438 -3.93 -45.75 11.08
N CYS A 439 -3.54 -44.53 10.70
CA CYS A 439 -2.76 -44.27 9.50
C CYS A 439 -1.26 -44.23 9.78
N SER A 440 -0.45 -44.78 8.88
CA SER A 440 0.99 -44.55 8.84
C SER A 440 1.38 -44.00 7.47
N ALA A 441 2.15 -42.91 7.46
CA ALA A 441 2.79 -42.36 6.27
C ALA A 441 4.31 -42.43 6.41
N LYS A 442 5.01 -42.97 5.42
CA LYS A 442 6.47 -43.18 5.46
C LYS A 442 7.14 -42.88 4.12
N LEU A 443 8.41 -42.48 4.18
CA LEU A 443 9.32 -42.40 3.04
C LEU A 443 10.60 -43.19 3.38
N GLY A 444 10.73 -44.41 2.84
CA GLY A 444 11.75 -45.35 3.30
C GLY A 444 11.61 -45.61 4.81
N ASP A 445 12.68 -45.39 5.56
CA ASP A 445 12.68 -45.53 7.03
C ASP A 445 12.12 -44.31 7.77
N ARG A 446 11.93 -43.19 7.06
CA ARG A 446 11.47 -41.94 7.66
C ARG A 446 9.96 -41.99 7.90
N VAL A 447 9.55 -41.80 9.16
CA VAL A 447 8.14 -41.65 9.54
C VAL A 447 7.70 -40.21 9.24
N LEU A 448 6.66 -40.07 8.41
CA LEU A 448 6.03 -38.80 8.09
C LEU A 448 4.77 -38.55 8.94
N PHE A 449 4.03 -39.63 9.23
CA PHE A 449 2.89 -39.66 10.14
C PHE A 449 2.84 -41.01 10.89
N ASP A 450 2.65 -40.93 12.21
CA ASP A 450 2.47 -42.10 13.09
C ASP A 450 1.00 -42.24 13.51
N PRO A 451 0.41 -43.45 13.53
CA PRO A 451 -0.98 -43.65 13.90
C PRO A 451 -1.33 -43.17 15.32
N ALA A 452 -0.35 -43.08 16.23
CA ALA A 452 -0.56 -42.54 17.57
C ALA A 452 -0.86 -41.04 17.58
N TRP A 453 -0.59 -40.31 16.49
CA TRP A 453 -0.86 -38.87 16.35
C TRP A 453 -2.32 -38.57 15.99
N GLY A 454 -3.14 -39.59 15.75
CA GLY A 454 -4.58 -39.44 15.53
C GLY A 454 -4.98 -39.57 14.06
N THR A 455 -5.94 -38.75 13.63
CA THR A 455 -6.47 -38.76 12.26
C THR A 455 -5.46 -38.12 11.32
N PHE A 456 -5.14 -38.81 10.22
CA PHE A 456 -4.30 -38.25 9.17
C PHE A 456 -5.16 -37.66 8.05
N ASP A 457 -5.16 -36.34 7.92
CA ASP A 457 -5.80 -35.64 6.81
C ASP A 457 -4.78 -35.42 5.68
N MET A 458 -4.91 -36.21 4.62
CA MET A 458 -4.00 -36.19 3.48
C MET A 458 -4.56 -35.28 2.38
N ALA A 459 -3.90 -34.15 2.15
CA ALA A 459 -4.11 -33.30 0.98
C ALA A 459 -3.80 -34.09 -0.30
N VAL A 460 -4.66 -33.95 -1.28
CA VAL A 460 -4.51 -34.61 -2.58
C VAL A 460 -4.11 -33.58 -3.63
N GLY A 461 -3.06 -33.89 -4.39
CA GLY A 461 -2.66 -33.14 -5.58
C GLY A 461 -1.34 -33.63 -6.14
N GLU A 462 -1.25 -33.69 -7.46
CA GLU A 462 -0.03 -34.02 -8.19
C GLU A 462 1.12 -33.04 -7.91
N ARG A 463 0.82 -31.75 -7.71
CA ARG A 463 1.84 -30.70 -7.52
C ARG A 463 1.32 -29.53 -6.70
N ILE A 464 2.23 -28.65 -6.28
CA ILE A 464 1.90 -27.33 -5.73
C ILE A 464 1.93 -26.31 -6.86
N ASN A 465 0.77 -25.73 -7.21
CA ASN A 465 0.63 -24.80 -8.33
C ASN A 465 0.74 -23.33 -7.92
N SER A 466 0.60 -23.02 -6.63
CA SER A 466 0.65 -21.65 -6.12
C SER A 466 1.19 -21.64 -4.70
N VAL A 467 2.07 -20.69 -4.40
CA VAL A 467 2.50 -20.37 -3.02
C VAL A 467 2.44 -18.86 -2.83
N PHE A 468 1.77 -18.39 -1.78
CA PHE A 468 1.57 -16.96 -1.56
C PHE A 468 1.59 -16.58 -0.09
N ASN A 469 1.83 -15.29 0.18
CA ASN A 469 1.90 -14.73 1.52
C ASN A 469 0.52 -14.67 2.20
N GLY A 470 0.48 -14.90 3.50
CA GLY A 470 -0.74 -14.88 4.32
C GLY A 470 -1.58 -16.15 4.21
N ALA A 471 -2.66 -16.18 4.99
CA ALA A 471 -3.62 -17.29 4.98
C ALA A 471 -4.59 -17.18 3.79
N ALA A 472 -5.07 -18.33 3.31
CA ALA A 472 -6.10 -18.41 2.27
C ALA A 472 -7.41 -17.76 2.70
N HIS A 473 -7.76 -17.90 3.98
CA HIS A 473 -8.92 -17.25 4.60
C HIS A 473 -8.48 -16.44 5.83
N LYS A 474 -7.97 -15.23 5.61
CA LYS A 474 -7.42 -14.35 6.66
C LYS A 474 -8.38 -14.12 7.82
N ASP A 475 -9.65 -13.81 7.57
CA ASP A 475 -10.63 -13.53 8.64
C ASP A 475 -10.91 -14.73 9.56
N ALA A 476 -10.58 -15.96 9.14
CA ALA A 476 -10.75 -17.17 9.96
C ALA A 476 -9.42 -17.64 10.56
N PHE A 477 -8.30 -17.26 9.95
CA PHE A 477 -6.98 -17.68 10.34
C PHE A 477 -6.27 -16.65 11.21
N ASP A 478 -6.24 -15.40 10.80
CA ASP A 478 -5.59 -14.34 11.55
C ASP A 478 -6.50 -13.96 12.72
N ASP A 479 -5.95 -14.02 13.94
CA ASP A 479 -6.60 -13.33 15.04
C ASP A 479 -6.67 -11.87 14.64
N VAL A 480 -7.86 -11.27 14.65
CA VAL A 480 -8.03 -9.82 14.49
C VAL A 480 -7.42 -9.18 15.73
N ALA A 481 -6.10 -9.15 15.77
CA ALA A 481 -5.32 -8.53 16.80
C ALA A 481 -5.58 -7.05 16.66
N LEU A 482 -6.35 -6.51 17.61
CA LEU A 482 -6.56 -5.08 17.79
C LEU A 482 -5.21 -4.38 17.68
N VAL A 483 -4.90 -3.85 16.50
CA VAL A 483 -3.77 -2.95 16.30
C VAL A 483 -3.91 -1.89 17.39
N PRO A 484 -2.87 -1.66 18.22
CA PRO A 484 -2.96 -0.67 19.28
C PRO A 484 -3.50 0.62 18.67
N LYS A 485 -4.61 1.10 19.20
CA LYS A 485 -5.26 2.35 18.77
C LYS A 485 -4.45 3.58 19.20
N ASP A 486 -3.17 3.40 19.54
CA ASP A 486 -2.29 4.47 19.97
C ASP A 486 -1.97 5.31 18.74
N ARG A 487 -2.78 6.35 18.61
CA ARG A 487 -2.78 7.32 17.52
C ARG A 487 -1.58 8.22 17.59
N THR A 488 -1.18 8.76 16.45
CA THR A 488 -0.22 9.86 16.41
C THR A 488 -0.75 11.03 17.26
N ILE A 489 -0.01 11.40 18.32
CA ILE A 489 -0.43 12.46 19.25
C ILE A 489 -0.12 13.82 18.60
N LYS A 490 -1.15 14.50 18.08
CA LYS A 490 -1.00 15.89 17.66
C LYS A 490 -0.76 16.79 18.87
N VAL A 491 0.32 17.57 18.84
CA VAL A 491 0.60 18.58 19.88
C VAL A 491 -0.54 19.60 19.89
N PRO A 492 -1.25 19.79 21.03
CA PRO A 492 -2.36 20.74 21.10
C PRO A 492 -1.88 22.17 20.81
N SER A 493 -2.68 22.95 20.08
CA SER A 493 -2.37 24.36 19.83
C SER A 493 -2.31 25.15 21.14
N ASP A 494 -1.16 25.75 21.41
CA ASP A 494 -0.97 26.70 22.50
C ASP A 494 -1.72 28.03 22.24
N ALA A 495 -1.75 28.91 23.24
CA ALA A 495 -2.48 30.18 23.15
C ALA A 495 -1.93 31.12 22.05
N LYS A 496 -0.63 31.09 21.78
CA LYS A 496 0.00 31.91 20.74
C LYS A 496 -0.40 31.39 19.36
N ARG A 497 -0.34 30.09 19.15
CA ARG A 497 -0.72 29.43 17.89
C ARG A 497 -2.21 29.61 17.58
N ARG A 498 -3.10 29.54 18.57
CA ARG A 498 -4.55 29.80 18.37
C ARG A 498 -4.84 31.21 17.85
N LYS A 499 -4.09 32.22 18.31
CA LYS A 499 -4.23 33.59 17.79
C LYS A 499 -3.85 33.67 16.32
N LEU A 500 -2.74 33.05 15.93
CA LEU A 500 -2.33 32.97 14.53
C LEU A 500 -3.40 32.26 13.68
N GLU A 501 -3.89 31.12 14.13
CA GLU A 501 -4.97 30.37 13.46
C GLU A 501 -6.23 31.22 13.27
N ASN A 502 -6.58 32.07 14.23
CA ASN A 502 -7.68 33.01 14.10
C ASN A 502 -7.42 34.05 12.99
N LEU A 503 -6.20 34.60 12.89
CA LEU A 503 -5.85 35.52 11.79
C LEU A 503 -5.97 34.82 10.42
N TYR A 504 -5.50 33.58 10.31
CA TYR A 504 -5.68 32.77 9.10
C TYR A 504 -7.16 32.54 8.76
N GLN A 505 -8.00 32.26 9.75
CA GLN A 505 -9.44 32.10 9.53
C GLN A 505 -10.06 33.40 9.00
N GLN A 506 -9.69 34.56 9.54
CA GLN A 506 -10.20 35.84 9.07
C GLN A 506 -9.80 36.11 7.61
N VAL A 507 -8.54 35.86 7.24
CA VAL A 507 -8.08 36.01 5.84
C VAL A 507 -8.80 35.02 4.91
N ARG A 508 -9.04 33.79 5.38
CA ARG A 508 -9.83 32.80 4.65
C ARG A 508 -11.26 33.27 4.42
N ASP A 509 -11.94 33.77 5.45
CA ASP A 509 -13.31 34.29 5.35
C ASP A 509 -13.40 35.44 4.34
N ILE A 510 -12.43 36.37 4.35
CA ILE A 510 -12.34 37.47 3.38
C ILE A 510 -12.17 36.93 1.96
N ARG A 511 -11.30 35.93 1.75
CA ARG A 511 -11.08 35.29 0.46
C ARG A 511 -12.34 34.61 -0.07
N GLU A 512 -13.00 33.79 0.75
CA GLU A 512 -14.16 33.00 0.36
C GLU A 512 -15.39 33.88 0.10
N ARG A 513 -15.61 34.91 0.95
CA ARG A 513 -16.78 35.80 0.83
C ARG A 513 -16.56 36.97 -0.13
N LYS A 514 -15.31 37.24 -0.53
CA LYS A 514 -14.92 38.37 -1.40
C LYS A 514 -15.40 39.74 -0.87
N VAL A 515 -15.38 39.91 0.45
CA VAL A 515 -15.75 41.16 1.16
C VAL A 515 -14.84 41.35 2.37
N GLY A 516 -14.76 42.58 2.88
CA GLY A 516 -13.96 42.88 4.08
C GLY A 516 -12.48 43.14 3.81
N TYR A 517 -12.12 43.51 2.58
CA TYR A 517 -10.73 43.75 2.17
C TYR A 517 -10.05 44.82 3.04
N GLU A 518 -10.77 45.84 3.50
CA GLU A 518 -10.28 46.92 4.36
C GLU A 518 -9.64 46.42 5.66
N ARG A 519 -10.02 45.23 6.14
CA ARG A 519 -9.49 44.63 7.37
C ARG A 519 -8.13 43.97 7.18
N LEU A 520 -7.68 43.75 5.94
CA LEU A 520 -6.41 43.06 5.64
C LEU A 520 -5.19 43.81 6.20
N GLY A 521 -5.25 45.14 6.28
CA GLY A 521 -4.19 45.95 6.89
C GLY A 521 -4.03 45.67 8.39
N GLU A 522 -5.13 45.73 9.15
CA GLU A 522 -5.15 45.46 10.59
C GLU A 522 -4.70 44.03 10.91
N ILE A 523 -5.13 43.06 10.09
CA ILE A 523 -4.73 41.65 10.23
C ILE A 523 -3.22 41.51 10.00
N TRP A 524 -2.68 42.14 8.95
CA TRP A 524 -1.25 42.09 8.64
C TRP A 524 -0.42 42.76 9.74
N GLU A 525 -0.83 43.92 10.25
CA GLU A 525 -0.14 44.59 11.35
C GLU A 525 -0.11 43.74 12.63
N THR A 526 -1.23 43.08 12.95
CA THR A 526 -1.31 42.14 14.08
C THR A 526 -0.38 40.94 13.88
N GLN A 527 -0.35 40.39 12.66
CA GLN A 527 0.56 39.30 12.31
C GLN A 527 2.03 39.74 12.46
N GLN A 528 2.41 40.93 12.00
CA GLN A 528 3.78 41.43 12.14
C GLN A 528 4.16 41.65 13.62
N ALA A 529 3.23 42.11 14.45
CA ALA A 529 3.50 42.36 15.88
C ALA A 529 3.63 41.07 16.70
N GLU A 530 2.76 40.08 16.48
CA GLU A 530 2.69 38.88 17.32
C GLU A 530 3.35 37.64 16.69
N HIS A 531 3.45 37.60 15.36
CA HIS A 531 3.91 36.47 14.55
C HIS A 531 4.82 36.91 13.39
N PRO A 532 5.92 37.66 13.63
CA PRO A 532 6.74 38.28 12.58
C PRO A 532 7.43 37.30 11.63
N ASP A 533 7.47 36.01 11.97
CA ASP A 533 8.07 34.96 11.14
C ASP A 533 7.10 34.30 10.17
N ASP A 534 5.80 34.55 10.30
CA ASP A 534 4.79 33.99 9.42
C ASP A 534 4.79 34.71 8.06
N TRP A 535 5.33 34.03 7.04
CA TRP A 535 5.37 34.54 5.68
C TRP A 535 4.14 34.14 4.86
N LEU A 536 3.50 33.02 5.18
CA LEU A 536 2.44 32.44 4.38
C LEU A 536 1.14 33.23 4.52
N LEU A 537 0.80 33.75 5.71
CA LEU A 537 -0.34 34.64 5.89
C LEU A 537 -0.13 35.94 5.11
N SER A 538 1.09 36.50 5.17
CA SER A 538 1.48 37.65 4.37
C SER A 538 1.33 37.38 2.86
N MET A 539 1.77 36.23 2.38
CA MET A 539 1.58 35.81 0.98
C MET A 539 0.09 35.67 0.62
N ALA A 540 -0.72 35.08 1.50
CA ALA A 540 -2.15 34.91 1.28
C ALA A 540 -2.89 36.26 1.19
N ILE A 541 -2.49 37.25 2.01
CA ILE A 541 -3.00 38.62 1.94
C ILE A 541 -2.54 39.30 0.64
N PHE A 542 -1.26 39.17 0.28
CA PHE A 542 -0.72 39.70 -0.98
C PHE A 542 -1.50 39.21 -2.20
N GLU A 543 -1.78 37.91 -2.28
CA GLU A 543 -2.59 37.33 -3.35
C GLU A 543 -3.99 37.95 -3.45
N ILE A 544 -4.67 38.15 -2.30
CA ILE A 544 -6.00 38.74 -2.27
C ILE A 544 -5.96 40.20 -2.73
N LEU A 545 -4.99 40.99 -2.25
CA LEU A 545 -4.83 42.38 -2.64
C LEU A 545 -4.49 42.54 -4.12
N ASP A 546 -3.68 41.63 -4.66
CA ASP A 546 -3.33 41.62 -6.08
C ASP A 546 -4.55 41.30 -6.96
N ASP A 547 -5.30 40.25 -6.62
CA ASP A 547 -6.51 39.81 -7.34
C ASP A 547 -7.62 40.88 -7.29
N ALA A 548 -7.83 41.50 -6.12
CA ALA A 548 -8.83 42.56 -5.94
C ALA A 548 -8.39 43.93 -6.48
N GLY A 549 -7.11 44.11 -6.86
CA GLY A 549 -6.56 45.40 -7.27
C GLY A 549 -6.63 46.48 -6.18
N ALA A 550 -6.56 46.09 -4.91
CA ALA A 550 -6.84 46.97 -3.76
C ALA A 550 -5.59 47.24 -2.89
N GLN A 551 -5.62 48.37 -2.16
CA GLN A 551 -4.62 48.75 -1.15
C GLN A 551 -3.15 48.59 -1.60
N ASN A 552 -2.79 49.26 -2.70
CA ASN A 552 -1.46 49.16 -3.30
C ASN A 552 -0.31 49.49 -2.33
N GLU A 553 -0.50 50.42 -1.40
CA GLU A 553 0.52 50.75 -0.40
C GLU A 553 0.79 49.58 0.56
N LEU A 554 -0.26 48.94 1.08
CA LEU A 554 -0.14 47.76 1.93
C LEU A 554 0.52 46.61 1.16
N LYS A 555 0.09 46.40 -0.09
CA LYS A 555 0.68 45.39 -0.96
C LYS A 555 2.19 45.59 -1.14
N GLN A 556 2.67 46.83 -1.34
CA GLN A 556 4.10 47.11 -1.44
C GLN A 556 4.85 46.83 -0.14
N LYS A 557 4.26 47.19 1.02
CA LYS A 557 4.83 46.84 2.34
C LYS A 557 4.99 45.33 2.50
N ILE A 558 3.97 44.55 2.11
CA ILE A 558 4.01 43.09 2.17
C ILE A 558 5.09 42.54 1.22
N VAL A 559 5.21 43.07 0.00
CA VAL A 559 6.27 42.68 -0.95
C VAL A 559 7.66 42.93 -0.35
N THR A 560 7.88 44.08 0.30
CA THR A 560 9.14 44.36 0.99
C THR A 560 9.41 43.35 2.10
N PHE A 561 8.43 43.06 2.94
CA PHE A 561 8.56 42.06 4.01
C PHE A 561 8.88 40.67 3.47
N LEU A 562 8.13 40.19 2.46
CA LEU A 562 8.35 38.89 1.84
C LEU A 562 9.76 38.81 1.22
N ASN A 563 10.21 39.86 0.52
CA ASN A 563 11.56 39.92 -0.02
C ASN A 563 12.65 39.91 1.07
N GLN A 564 12.41 40.51 2.23
CA GLN A 564 13.32 40.40 3.36
C GLN A 564 13.37 38.96 3.90
N LYS A 565 12.23 38.28 4.02
CA LYS A 565 12.19 36.88 4.45
C LYS A 565 12.93 35.93 3.49
N LYS A 566 12.92 36.20 2.19
CA LYS A 566 13.74 35.47 1.20
C LYS A 566 15.25 35.50 1.51
N LEU A 567 15.74 36.55 2.15
CA LEU A 567 17.18 36.71 2.44
C LEU A 567 17.62 35.91 3.68
N VAL A 568 16.68 35.50 4.52
CA VAL A 568 16.96 34.87 5.82
C VAL A 568 17.04 33.35 5.69
N ASP A 569 16.29 32.75 4.76
CA ASP A 569 16.05 31.31 4.68
C ASP A 569 15.88 30.91 3.21
N LYS A 570 16.71 29.96 2.75
CA LYS A 570 16.77 29.54 1.36
C LYS A 570 15.49 28.83 0.91
N ASP A 571 14.87 28.05 1.78
CA ASP A 571 13.67 27.28 1.45
C ASP A 571 12.47 28.23 1.35
N LYS A 572 12.39 29.20 2.29
CA LYS A 572 11.41 30.30 2.18
C LYS A 572 11.63 31.15 0.93
N ALA A 573 12.88 31.33 0.50
CA ALA A 573 13.19 32.11 -0.69
C ALA A 573 12.53 31.53 -1.94
N THR A 574 12.61 30.21 -2.11
CA THR A 574 12.00 29.46 -3.21
C THR A 574 10.47 29.54 -3.15
N LEU A 575 9.87 29.25 -1.99
CA LEU A 575 8.42 29.26 -1.81
C LEU A 575 7.80 30.64 -2.05
N ILE A 576 8.42 31.70 -1.52
CA ILE A 576 7.95 33.07 -1.72
C ILE A 576 8.04 33.48 -3.19
N GLU A 577 9.13 33.10 -3.88
CA GLU A 577 9.29 33.36 -5.31
C GLU A 577 8.21 32.66 -6.13
N TRP A 578 7.87 31.42 -5.80
CA TRP A 578 6.77 30.69 -6.44
C TRP A 578 5.41 31.37 -6.19
N GLY A 579 5.17 31.88 -4.99
CA GLY A 579 3.98 32.69 -4.69
C GLY A 579 3.87 33.92 -5.60
N PHE A 580 4.96 34.68 -5.78
CA PHE A 580 4.97 35.82 -6.69
C PHE A 580 4.76 35.44 -8.17
N ARG A 581 5.37 34.32 -8.60
CA ARG A 581 5.20 33.80 -9.97
C ARG A 581 3.77 33.40 -10.26
N LEU A 582 3.10 32.73 -9.33
CA LEU A 582 1.71 32.31 -9.46
C LEU A 582 0.79 33.51 -9.72
N VAL A 583 0.95 34.58 -8.93
CA VAL A 583 0.20 35.83 -9.08
C VAL A 583 0.46 36.48 -10.45
N THR A 584 1.71 36.47 -10.91
CA THR A 584 2.08 37.00 -12.23
C THR A 584 1.44 36.18 -13.36
N TYR A 585 1.45 34.86 -13.26
CA TYR A 585 0.86 33.97 -14.26
C TYR A 585 -0.65 34.16 -14.42
N HIS A 586 -1.38 34.32 -13.31
CA HIS A 586 -2.82 34.56 -13.35
C HIS A 586 -3.17 35.80 -14.21
N LYS A 587 -2.29 36.81 -14.22
CA LYS A 587 -2.45 38.01 -15.05
C LYS A 587 -2.16 37.77 -16.54
N THR A 588 -1.11 37.03 -16.87
CA THR A 588 -0.73 36.75 -18.27
C THR A 588 -1.62 35.70 -18.94
N GLY A 589 -2.10 34.70 -18.19
CA GLY A 589 -3.05 33.70 -18.70
C GLY A 589 -4.42 34.29 -19.08
N LEU A 590 -4.85 35.35 -18.40
CA LEU A 590 -6.06 36.12 -18.73
C LEU A 590 -5.90 36.94 -20.03
N GLN A 591 -4.70 37.44 -20.33
CA GLN A 591 -4.45 38.21 -21.56
C GLN A 591 -4.48 37.35 -22.82
N ILE A 592 -3.97 36.11 -22.76
CA ILE A 592 -3.95 35.18 -23.90
C ILE A 592 -5.34 34.58 -24.19
N ALA A 593 -6.24 34.54 -23.21
CA ALA A 593 -7.63 34.08 -23.40
C ALA A 593 -8.57 35.17 -23.97
N THR A 594 -8.12 36.43 -24.04
CA THR A 594 -8.88 37.58 -24.56
C THR A 594 -8.36 38.13 -25.89
N SER A 595 -7.37 37.45 -26.48
CA SER A 595 -6.79 37.70 -27.80
C SER A 595 -7.02 36.50 -28.68
#